data_AF-A0A8T4FL58-F1
#
_entry.id   AF-A0A8T4FL58-F1
#
_cell.length_a   1.000
_cell.length_b   1.000
_cell.length_c   1.000
_cell.angle_alpha   90.00
_cell.angle_beta   90.00
_cell.angle_gamma   90.00
#
_symmetry.space_group_name_H-M   'P 1'
#
loop_
_entity.id
_entity.type
_entity.pdbx_description
1 polymer ?
#
loop_
_entity_poly.entity_id
_entity_poly.type
_entity_poly.pdbx_seq_one_letter_code
_entity_poly.pdbx_strand_id
1 'polypeptide(L)'
;MNPFKKASEISDDRHPQFPPEVQDVLIRHIKTFGAPVTVTSSLVELNKHRLNPSRSAIKGVLDKLAKAGVVKAVKNGNVWEYYPVKKQNE
;
A
#
# COMPACT_ATOMS: atom_id res chain seq x y z
N MET A 1 21.44 42.88 -2.50
CA MET A 1 20.94 41.74 -1.71
C MET A 1 19.47 41.54 -2.06
N ASN A 2 19.11 40.43 -2.71
CA ASN A 2 17.72 40.03 -2.95
C ASN A 2 17.51 38.65 -2.27
N PRO A 3 16.70 38.53 -1.21
CA PRO A 3 16.41 37.26 -0.56
C PRO A 3 15.28 36.54 -1.31
N PHE A 4 15.55 36.08 -2.52
CA PHE A 4 14.69 35.14 -3.23
C PHE A 4 15.55 34.02 -3.79
N LYS A 5 15.82 33.01 -2.96
CA LYS A 5 15.98 31.65 -3.47
C LYS A 5 14.78 30.85 -2.97
N LYS A 6 13.81 30.71 -3.89
CA LYS A 6 12.70 29.77 -3.81
C LYS A 6 13.26 28.42 -3.36
N ALA A 7 12.68 27.85 -2.31
CA ALA A 7 12.84 26.46 -1.93
C ALA A 7 12.11 25.55 -2.94
N SER A 8 12.45 25.67 -4.22
CA SER A 8 12.11 24.68 -5.24
C SER A 8 13.29 23.72 -5.34
N GLU A 9 12.99 22.45 -5.63
CA GLU A 9 13.93 21.33 -5.76
C GLU A 9 14.16 20.50 -4.48
N ILE A 10 13.08 20.16 -3.75
CA ILE A 10 13.03 18.83 -3.13
C ILE A 10 12.51 17.90 -4.22
N SER A 11 13.42 17.13 -4.83
CA SER A 11 13.09 16.12 -5.83
C SER A 11 12.01 15.17 -5.30
N ASP A 12 10.87 15.17 -5.99
CA ASP A 12 9.63 14.43 -5.71
C ASP A 12 9.73 12.92 -6.01
N ASP A 13 10.93 12.35 -5.94
CA ASP A 13 11.21 10.98 -6.40
C ASP A 13 11.96 10.12 -5.38
N ARG A 14 11.88 10.49 -4.10
CA ARG A 14 12.10 9.49 -3.03
C ARG A 14 10.84 8.65 -2.95
N HIS A 15 10.58 7.82 -3.95
CA HIS A 15 9.70 6.69 -3.76
C HIS A 15 10.28 5.88 -2.60
N PRO A 16 9.59 5.78 -1.44
CA PRO A 16 9.99 4.78 -0.47
C PRO A 16 9.90 3.44 -1.21
N GLN A 17 11.08 2.87 -1.50
CA GLN A 17 11.21 1.50 -1.95
C GLN A 17 10.78 0.69 -0.75
N PHE A 18 9.55 0.20 -0.81
CA PHE A 18 9.07 -0.75 0.18
C PHE A 18 9.91 -2.03 0.01
N PRO A 19 10.26 -2.72 1.10
CA PRO A 19 10.92 -4.01 1.00
C PRO A 19 10.08 -4.93 0.08
N PRO A 20 10.66 -5.57 -0.95
CA PRO A 20 9.94 -6.44 -1.86
C PRO A 20 9.08 -7.50 -1.13
N GLU A 21 9.57 -7.97 0.01
CA GLU A 21 8.93 -8.97 0.87
C GLU A 21 7.58 -8.49 1.42
N VAL A 22 7.46 -7.20 1.75
CA VAL A 22 6.19 -6.62 2.24
C VAL A 22 5.16 -6.66 1.13
N GLN A 23 5.54 -6.28 -0.09
CA GLN A 23 4.64 -6.29 -1.24
C GLN A 23 4.19 -7.72 -1.57
N ASP A 24 5.10 -8.69 -1.56
CA ASP A 24 4.79 -10.09 -1.87
C ASP A 24 3.82 -10.71 -0.86
N VAL A 25 4.05 -10.48 0.44
CA VAL A 25 3.15 -10.95 1.49
C VAL A 25 1.77 -10.32 1.35
N LEU A 26 1.70 -9.00 1.07
CA LEU A 26 0.42 -8.31 0.90
C LEU A 26 -0.35 -8.81 -0.33
N ILE A 27 0.31 -8.97 -1.48
CA ILE A 27 -0.32 -9.50 -2.69
C ILE A 27 -0.85 -10.91 -2.44
N ARG A 28 -0.08 -11.77 -1.77
CA ARG A 28 -0.51 -13.12 -1.41
C ARG A 28 -1.72 -13.06 -0.48
N HIS A 29 -1.65 -12.27 0.59
CA HIS A 29 -2.73 -12.09 1.55
C HIS A 29 -4.02 -11.65 0.86
N ILE A 30 -3.95 -10.62 0.01
CA ILE A 30 -5.10 -10.11 -0.76
C ILE A 30 -5.74 -11.20 -1.63
N LYS A 31 -4.93 -12.04 -2.28
CA LYS A 31 -5.42 -13.09 -3.19
C LYS A 31 -6.03 -14.28 -2.46
N THR A 32 -5.51 -14.64 -1.28
CA THR A 32 -5.91 -15.87 -0.57
C THR A 32 -6.96 -15.65 0.51
N PHE A 33 -7.08 -14.43 1.05
CA PHE A 33 -7.86 -14.20 2.27
C PHE A 33 -9.38 -14.29 2.08
N GLY A 34 -9.89 -14.17 0.84
CA GLY A 34 -11.33 -14.32 0.53
C GLY A 34 -12.23 -13.19 1.06
N ALA A 35 -11.65 -12.22 1.77
CA ALA A 35 -12.30 -11.04 2.33
C ALA A 35 -11.47 -9.78 1.97
N PRO A 36 -12.05 -8.56 2.03
CA PRO A 36 -11.25 -7.34 1.87
C PRO A 36 -10.15 -7.28 2.92
N VAL A 37 -8.94 -6.94 2.49
CA VAL A 37 -7.85 -6.68 3.44
C VAL A 37 -7.91 -5.23 3.89
N THR A 38 -7.50 -4.99 5.12
CA THR A 38 -7.34 -3.64 5.69
C THR A 38 -5.88 -3.43 6.07
N VAL A 39 -5.51 -2.20 6.40
CA VAL A 39 -4.16 -1.92 6.95
C VAL A 39 -3.90 -2.75 8.20
N THR A 40 -4.91 -2.94 9.06
CA THR A 40 -4.79 -3.71 10.29
C THR A 40 -4.62 -5.21 10.02
N SER A 41 -5.44 -5.81 9.15
CA SER A 41 -5.29 -7.25 8.83
C SER A 41 -3.95 -7.53 8.14
N SER A 42 -3.54 -6.61 7.26
CA SER A 42 -2.24 -6.63 6.59
C SER A 42 -1.08 -6.57 7.58
N LEU A 43 -1.16 -5.70 8.60
CA LEU A 43 -0.15 -5.63 9.66
C LEU A 43 -0.05 -6.94 10.43
N VAL A 44 -1.19 -7.53 10.81
CA VAL A 44 -1.23 -8.82 11.50
C VAL A 44 -0.55 -9.90 10.65
N GLU A 45 -0.86 -9.95 9.36
CA GLU A 45 -0.24 -10.92 8.46
C GLU A 45 1.26 -10.69 8.32
N LEU A 46 1.71 -9.46 8.05
CA LEU A 46 3.13 -9.10 7.91
C LEU A 46 3.95 -9.40 9.18
N ASN A 47 3.35 -9.26 10.36
CA ASN A 47 4.00 -9.58 11.62
C ASN A 47 4.24 -11.10 11.79
N LYS A 48 3.39 -11.97 11.23
CA LYS A 48 3.65 -13.42 11.21
C LYS A 48 4.94 -13.77 10.45
N HIS A 49 5.31 -12.92 9.48
CA HIS A 49 6.55 -13.02 8.70
C HIS A 49 7.71 -12.20 9.27
N ARG A 50 7.56 -11.65 10.50
CA ARG A 50 8.57 -10.83 11.20
C ARG A 50 8.99 -9.54 10.48
N LEU A 51 8.19 -9.06 9.52
CA LEU A 51 8.51 -7.85 8.73
C LEU A 51 8.23 -6.54 9.48
N ASN A 52 7.24 -6.53 10.38
CA ASN A 52 6.89 -5.41 11.27
C ASN A 52 6.91 -3.98 10.64
N PRO A 53 6.34 -3.75 9.44
CA PRO A 53 6.33 -2.40 8.86
C PRO A 53 5.34 -1.48 9.55
N SER A 54 5.53 -0.16 9.39
CA SER A 54 4.58 0.82 9.92
C SER A 54 3.24 0.79 9.17
N ARG A 55 2.15 1.18 9.84
CA ARG A 55 0.81 1.27 9.21
C ARG A 55 0.80 2.19 7.98
N SER A 56 1.56 3.27 8.02
CA SER A 56 1.71 4.20 6.89
C SER A 56 2.40 3.54 5.69
N ALA A 57 3.43 2.71 5.94
CA ALA A 57 4.09 1.96 4.88
C ALA A 57 3.13 0.94 4.24
N ILE A 58 2.39 0.19 5.05
CA ILE A 58 1.37 -0.76 4.56
C ILE A 58 0.33 -0.04 3.70
N LYS A 59 -0.23 1.07 4.21
CA LYS A 59 -1.20 1.87 3.45
C LYS A 59 -0.61 2.36 2.13
N GLY A 60 0.64 2.84 2.15
CA GLY A 60 1.34 3.28 0.95
C GLY A 60 1.49 2.18 -0.10
N VAL A 61 1.81 0.95 0.32
CA VAL A 61 1.87 -0.22 -0.60
C VAL A 61 0.49 -0.54 -1.16
N LEU A 62 -0.53 -0.64 -0.31
CA LEU A 62 -1.89 -0.97 -0.73
C LEU A 62 -2.47 0.10 -1.68
N ASP A 63 -2.21 1.39 -1.43
CA ASP A 63 -2.60 2.48 -2.30
C ASP A 63 -1.87 2.43 -3.66
N LYS A 64 -0.58 2.05 -3.69
CA LYS A 64 0.15 1.84 -4.95
C LYS A 64 -0.44 0.67 -5.74
N LEU A 65 -0.75 -0.44 -5.08
CA LEU A 65 -1.42 -1.59 -5.71
C LEU A 65 -2.80 -1.20 -6.26
N ALA A 66 -3.52 -0.32 -5.56
CA ALA A 66 -4.81 0.19 -6.02
C ALA A 66 -4.66 1.07 -7.27
N LYS A 67 -3.69 2.00 -7.27
CA LYS A 67 -3.36 2.84 -8.44
C LYS A 67 -2.91 2.01 -9.64
N ALA A 68 -2.20 0.91 -9.41
CA ALA A 68 -1.77 -0.03 -10.43
C ALA A 68 -2.89 -0.97 -10.93
N GLY A 69 -4.11 -0.87 -10.38
CA GLY A 69 -5.25 -1.71 -10.78
C GLY A 69 -5.15 -3.17 -10.31
N VAL A 70 -4.21 -3.49 -9.42
CA VAL A 70 -4.08 -4.84 -8.84
C VAL A 70 -5.18 -5.10 -7.81
N VAL A 71 -5.56 -4.06 -7.07
CA VAL A 71 -6.64 -4.10 -6.07
C VAL A 71 -7.61 -2.96 -6.26
N LYS A 72 -8.84 -3.13 -5.79
CA LYS A 72 -9.83 -2.06 -5.67
C LYS A 72 -9.83 -1.57 -4.23
N ALA A 73 -9.55 -0.28 -4.03
CA ALA A 73 -9.69 0.36 -2.73
C ALA A 73 -11.10 0.93 -2.56
N VAL A 74 -11.77 0.62 -1.45
CA VAL A 74 -13.08 1.14 -1.07
C VAL A 74 -12.98 1.70 0.34
N LYS A 75 -13.56 2.88 0.56
CA LYS A 75 -13.65 3.47 1.90
C LYS A 75 -14.98 3.03 2.53
N ASN A 76 -14.91 2.28 3.62
CA ASN A 76 -16.06 1.83 4.40
C ASN A 76 -16.02 2.51 5.78
N GLY A 77 -16.80 3.59 5.94
CA GLY A 77 -16.70 4.47 7.09
C GLY A 77 -15.30 5.09 7.24
N ASN A 78 -14.62 4.77 8.35
CA ASN A 78 -13.27 5.25 8.64
C ASN A 78 -12.15 4.28 8.22
N VAL A 79 -12.51 3.13 7.61
CA VAL A 79 -11.56 2.08 7.24
C VAL A 79 -11.42 2.00 5.72
N TRP A 80 -10.19 1.80 5.24
CA TRP A 80 -9.92 1.45 3.85
C TRP A 80 -9.86 -0.06 3.69
N GLU A 81 -10.70 -0.56 2.79
CA GLU A 81 -10.81 -1.97 2.41
C GLU A 81 -10.23 -2.15 1.00
N TYR A 82 -9.37 -3.15 0.83
CA TYR A 82 -8.72 -3.44 -0.44
C TYR A 82 -9.11 -4.83 -0.91
N TYR A 83 -9.74 -4.89 -2.08
CA TYR A 83 -10.24 -6.12 -2.69
C TYR A 83 -9.33 -6.55 -3.84
N PRO A 84 -9.07 -7.85 -4.04
CA PRO A 84 -8.46 -8.31 -5.28
C PRO A 84 -9.36 -7.91 -6.46
N VAL A 85 -8.79 -7.27 -7.48
CA VAL A 85 -9.50 -7.13 -8.75
C VAL A 85 -9.53 -8.51 -9.39
N LYS A 86 -10.69 -9.16 -9.44
CA LYS A 86 -10.87 -10.33 -10.30
C LYS A 86 -10.64 -9.85 -11.73
N LYS A 87 -9.72 -10.46 -12.46
CA LYS A 87 -9.68 -10.29 -13.91
C LYS A 87 -11.06 -10.72 -14.43
N GLN A 88 -11.89 -9.76 -14.82
CA GLN A 88 -12.98 -10.01 -15.75
C GLN A 88 -12.31 -10.39 -17.06
N ASN A 89 -12.00 -11.67 -17.24
CA ASN A 89 -11.67 -12.32 -18.51
C ASN A 89 -11.56 -13.81 -18.20
N GLU A 90 -12.72 -14.45 -18.09
CA GLU A 90 -13.16 -15.53 -18.99
C GLU A 90 -14.68 -15.70 -18.84
#